data_AF-A0A3B4G0G1-F1
#
_entry.id   AF-A0A3B4G0G1-F1
#
_cell.length_a   1.000
_cell.length_b   1.000
_cell.length_c   1.000
_cell.angle_alpha   90.00
_cell.angle_beta   90.00
_cell.angle_gamma   90.00
#
_symmetry.space_group_name_H-M   'P 1'
#
loop_
_entity.id
_entity.type
_entity.pdbx_description
1 polymer ?
#
loop_
_entity_poly.entity_id
_entity_poly.type
_entity_poly.pdbx_seq_one_letter_code
_entity_poly.pdbx_strand_id
1 'polypeptide(L)'
;MGYVGLEGSLKASWWVSTLIWLGLLLLQACPAVVLAQKLDENDPIVTTANGKLRGIKKELNNEILGPVIQFLGVPYAAPPTGERRFQPPEPAAPWPDIRNATHFAPVCPQSIVEGRLPDVMLPVWFTNSIDVVSTYVQDQSEDCLYLNIYVPTEDGDPKPVMVFIHGGSYMEGTGNMFDGSILASYGNVIVITLNYRLGVLGKDPAMSDHYCCHVVSCLFFLYLCLLSC
;
A
#
# COMPACT_ATOMS: atom_id res chain seq x y z
N MET A 1 -39.07 76.72 -3.60
CA MET A 1 -37.92 75.98 -4.16
C MET A 1 -37.48 74.95 -3.13
N GLY A 2 -37.65 73.67 -3.44
CA GLY A 2 -37.08 72.58 -2.64
C GLY A 2 -35.75 72.12 -3.22
N TYR A 3 -34.95 71.44 -2.39
CA TYR A 3 -34.09 70.35 -2.80
C TYR A 3 -34.10 69.30 -1.68
N VAL A 4 -34.69 68.15 -2.00
CA VAL A 4 -34.62 66.89 -1.25
C VAL A 4 -33.40 66.15 -1.80
N GLY A 5 -32.51 65.68 -0.93
CA GLY A 5 -31.23 65.08 -1.33
C GLY A 5 -30.84 63.83 -0.52
N LEU A 6 -31.50 62.72 -0.84
CA LEU A 6 -30.97 61.34 -0.93
C LEU A 6 -29.95 60.86 0.13
N GLU A 7 -30.42 60.55 1.34
CA GLU A 7 -29.78 59.56 2.22
C GLU A 7 -30.46 58.18 2.03
N GLY A 8 -29.99 57.37 1.07
CA GLY A 8 -30.67 56.10 0.80
C GLY A 8 -29.90 55.02 0.03
N SER A 9 -28.62 55.19 -0.27
CA SER A 9 -27.93 54.33 -1.25
C SER A 9 -26.60 53.72 -0.79
N LEU A 10 -26.45 53.40 0.50
CA LEU A 10 -25.24 52.69 0.99
C LEU A 10 -25.54 51.39 1.73
N LYS A 11 -26.78 51.14 2.16
CA LYS A 11 -27.14 49.89 2.85
C LYS A 11 -27.37 48.71 1.89
N ALA A 12 -27.82 48.95 0.66
CA ALA A 12 -28.12 47.89 -0.31
C ALA A 12 -26.87 47.18 -0.89
N SER A 13 -25.71 47.84 -0.89
CA SER A 13 -24.46 47.33 -1.47
C SER A 13 -23.87 46.15 -0.68
N TRP A 14 -23.99 46.18 0.65
CA TRP A 14 -23.42 45.15 1.52
C TRP A 14 -24.16 43.82 1.37
N TRP A 15 -25.50 43.85 1.33
CA TRP A 15 -26.33 42.65 1.17
C TRP A 15 -26.06 41.95 -0.16
N VAL A 16 -25.94 42.71 -1.25
CA VAL A 16 -25.65 42.16 -2.58
C VAL A 16 -24.27 41.52 -2.61
N SER A 17 -23.26 42.14 -1.99
CA SER A 17 -21.92 41.56 -1.89
C SER A 17 -21.91 40.27 -1.05
N THR A 18 -22.57 40.24 0.11
CA THR A 18 -22.69 39.01 0.91
C THR A 18 -23.44 37.89 0.20
N LEU A 19 -24.48 38.19 -0.58
CA LEU A 19 -25.21 37.18 -1.34
C LEU A 19 -24.36 36.63 -2.51
N ILE A 20 -23.56 37.47 -3.15
CA ILE A 20 -22.60 37.04 -4.17
C ILE A 20 -21.50 36.17 -3.55
N TRP A 21 -20.96 36.55 -2.39
CA TRP A 21 -19.95 35.76 -1.67
C TRP A 21 -20.52 34.43 -1.15
N LEU A 22 -21.75 34.41 -0.63
CA LEU A 22 -22.44 33.16 -0.24
C LEU A 22 -22.75 32.27 -1.45
N GLY A 23 -23.16 32.85 -2.59
CA GLY A 23 -23.37 32.13 -3.83
C GLY A 23 -22.07 31.52 -4.40
N LEU A 24 -20.96 32.25 -4.33
CA LEU A 24 -19.62 31.75 -4.69
C LEU A 24 -19.12 30.67 -3.74
N LEU A 25 -19.40 30.78 -2.43
CA LEU A 25 -19.06 29.76 -1.44
C LEU A 25 -19.83 28.45 -1.71
N LEU A 26 -21.09 28.55 -2.13
CA LEU A 26 -21.91 27.39 -2.50
C LEU A 26 -21.47 26.74 -3.83
N LEU A 27 -20.87 27.51 -4.75
CA LEU A 27 -20.33 26.97 -6.01
C LEU A 27 -19.02 26.19 -5.84
N GLN A 28 -18.28 26.37 -4.74
CA GLN A 28 -17.05 25.62 -4.43
C GLN A 28 -17.29 24.31 -3.66
N ALA A 29 -18.53 24.03 -3.25
CA ALA A 29 -18.90 22.71 -2.75
C ALA A 29 -19.09 21.74 -3.92
N CYS A 30 -18.03 21.49 -4.69
CA CYS A 30 -17.93 20.24 -5.44
C CYS A 30 -17.86 19.14 -4.38
N PRO A 31 -18.87 18.25 -4.25
CA PRO A 31 -18.63 17.03 -3.52
C PRO A 31 -17.46 16.36 -4.26
N ALA A 32 -16.34 16.17 -3.56
CA ALA A 32 -15.29 15.32 -4.06
C ALA A 32 -15.97 13.98 -4.37
N VAL A 33 -16.14 13.69 -5.66
CA VAL A 33 -16.55 12.36 -6.09
C VAL A 33 -15.37 11.49 -5.70
N VAL A 34 -15.46 10.89 -4.51
CA VAL A 34 -14.61 9.79 -4.12
C VAL A 34 -14.88 8.74 -5.17
N LEU A 35 -13.92 8.56 -6.08
CA LEU A 35 -13.95 7.49 -7.06
C LEU A 35 -13.72 6.19 -6.28
N ALA A 36 -14.75 5.70 -5.60
CA ALA A 36 -14.77 4.37 -5.06
C ALA A 36 -14.64 3.44 -6.27
N GLN A 37 -13.49 2.79 -6.42
CA GLN A 37 -13.33 1.77 -7.45
C GLN A 37 -14.43 0.74 -7.23
N LYS A 38 -15.27 0.57 -8.26
CA LYS A 38 -16.35 -0.40 -8.25
C LYS A 38 -15.70 -1.78 -8.12
N LEU A 39 -15.85 -2.40 -6.96
CA LEU A 39 -15.46 -3.80 -6.75
C LEU A 39 -16.19 -4.64 -7.80
N ASP A 40 -15.46 -5.46 -8.57
CA ASP A 40 -16.09 -6.35 -9.52
C ASP A 40 -16.78 -7.46 -8.73
N GLU A 41 -17.98 -7.83 -9.14
CA GLU A 41 -18.71 -8.94 -8.53
C GLU A 41 -18.01 -10.29 -8.85
N ASN A 42 -17.18 -10.31 -9.89
CA ASN A 42 -16.39 -11.46 -10.33
C ASN A 42 -14.99 -11.56 -9.69
N ASP A 43 -14.63 -10.66 -8.78
CA ASP A 43 -13.33 -10.71 -8.11
C ASP A 43 -13.17 -12.00 -7.29
N PRO A 44 -12.03 -12.71 -7.40
CA PRO A 44 -11.82 -13.98 -6.71
C PRO A 44 -11.79 -13.80 -5.19
N ILE A 45 -12.56 -14.63 -4.48
CA ILE A 45 -12.60 -14.66 -3.01
C ILE A 45 -12.02 -15.98 -2.51
N VAL A 46 -11.04 -15.91 -1.62
CA VAL A 46 -10.39 -17.06 -0.98
C VAL A 46 -10.59 -16.99 0.53
N THR A 47 -10.76 -18.14 1.17
CA THR A 47 -10.85 -18.26 2.63
C THR A 47 -9.48 -18.65 3.17
N THR A 48 -8.99 -17.90 4.17
CA THR A 48 -7.75 -18.17 4.90
C THR A 48 -8.05 -18.42 6.38
N ALA A 49 -7.03 -18.83 7.15
CA ALA A 49 -7.15 -19.01 8.60
C ALA A 49 -7.59 -17.73 9.34
N ASN A 50 -7.23 -16.55 8.83
CA ASN A 50 -7.52 -15.26 9.46
C ASN A 50 -8.81 -14.60 8.94
N GLY A 51 -9.40 -15.10 7.86
CA GLY A 51 -10.65 -14.56 7.31
C GLY A 51 -10.74 -14.71 5.79
N LYS A 52 -11.69 -14.00 5.17
CA LYS A 52 -11.86 -14.03 3.71
C LYS A 52 -11.09 -12.90 3.04
N LEU A 53 -10.46 -13.19 1.91
CA LEU A 53 -9.71 -12.23 1.09
C LEU A 53 -10.35 -12.12 -0.29
N ARG A 54 -10.51 -10.89 -0.78
CA ARG A 54 -10.87 -10.60 -2.17
C ARG A 54 -9.63 -10.14 -2.92
N GLY A 55 -9.24 -10.85 -3.95
CA GLY A 55 -8.13 -10.50 -4.84
C GLY A 55 -8.62 -9.92 -6.16
N ILE A 56 -7.70 -9.74 -7.10
CA ILE A 56 -7.98 -9.38 -8.49
C ILE A 56 -7.44 -10.44 -9.44
N LYS A 57 -8.18 -10.72 -10.52
CA LYS A 57 -7.66 -11.51 -11.64
C LYS A 57 -6.95 -10.58 -12.62
N LYS A 58 -5.64 -10.75 -12.79
CA LYS A 58 -4.83 -9.98 -13.75
C LYS A 58 -4.53 -10.85 -14.96
N GLU A 59 -5.06 -10.44 -16.11
CA GLU A 59 -4.66 -10.98 -17.40
C GLU A 59 -3.29 -10.41 -17.79
N LEU A 60 -2.43 -11.24 -18.40
CA LEU A 60 -1.10 -10.85 -18.82
C LEU A 60 -1.07 -10.63 -20.34
N ASN A 61 -0.33 -9.61 -20.79
CA ASN A 61 -0.24 -9.23 -22.20
C ASN A 61 0.69 -10.17 -23.00
N ASN A 62 0.45 -11.49 -22.93
CA ASN A 62 1.22 -12.50 -23.63
C ASN A 62 0.38 -13.77 -23.82
N GLU A 63 0.31 -14.29 -25.04
CA GLU A 63 -0.46 -15.51 -25.38
C GLU A 63 0.05 -16.78 -24.66
N ILE A 64 1.30 -16.78 -24.20
CA ILE A 64 1.92 -17.91 -23.50
C ILE A 64 1.59 -17.88 -22.00
N LEU A 65 1.31 -16.70 -21.44
CA LEU A 65 1.16 -16.53 -20.00
C LEU A 65 -0.31 -16.61 -19.61
N GLY A 66 -0.64 -17.56 -18.72
CA GLY A 66 -1.97 -17.65 -18.13
C GLY A 66 -2.24 -16.50 -17.15
N PRO A 67 -3.53 -16.24 -16.83
CA PRO A 67 -3.90 -15.23 -15.85
C PRO A 67 -3.33 -15.54 -14.47
N VAL A 68 -3.17 -14.49 -13.67
CA VAL A 68 -2.70 -14.58 -12.28
C VAL A 68 -3.72 -13.94 -11.36
N ILE A 69 -4.02 -14.61 -10.25
CA ILE A 69 -4.79 -14.01 -9.17
C ILE A 69 -3.83 -13.30 -8.23
N GLN A 70 -4.09 -12.03 -7.95
CA GLN A 70 -3.28 -11.22 -7.05
C GLN A 70 -4.06 -10.90 -5.78
N PHE A 71 -3.39 -11.06 -4.63
CA PHE A 71 -3.83 -10.56 -3.35
C PHE A 71 -2.77 -9.59 -2.83
N LEU A 72 -3.04 -8.30 -2.90
CA LEU A 72 -2.13 -7.22 -2.53
C LEU A 72 -2.51 -6.67 -1.15
N GLY A 73 -1.51 -6.36 -0.32
CA GLY A 73 -1.76 -5.74 0.99
C GLY A 73 -2.41 -6.66 2.03
N VAL A 74 -2.05 -7.95 2.03
CA VAL A 74 -2.56 -8.93 3.01
C VAL A 74 -1.77 -8.83 4.32
N PRO A 75 -2.39 -8.50 5.47
CA PRO A 75 -1.68 -8.37 6.73
C PRO A 75 -1.20 -9.75 7.22
N TYR A 76 0.08 -9.87 7.54
CA TYR A 76 0.62 -11.08 8.17
C TYR A 76 0.94 -10.92 9.65
N ALA A 77 1.03 -9.67 10.12
CA ALA A 77 1.29 -9.35 11.51
C ALA A 77 0.38 -8.20 11.98
N ALA A 78 0.22 -8.09 13.29
CA ALA A 78 -0.44 -6.94 13.91
C ALA A 78 0.38 -5.66 13.64
N PRO A 79 -0.28 -4.49 13.48
CA PRO A 79 0.41 -3.23 13.28
C PRO A 79 1.45 -2.98 14.38
N PRO A 80 2.75 -2.79 14.02
CA PRO A 80 3.83 -2.60 14.98
C PRO A 80 3.89 -1.11 15.39
N THR A 81 2.79 -0.59 15.92
CA THR A 81 2.64 0.81 16.34
C THR A 81 2.46 0.92 17.86
N GLY A 82 2.71 2.11 18.42
CA GLY A 82 2.57 2.36 19.85
C GLY A 82 3.49 1.45 20.68
N GLU A 83 2.92 0.73 21.65
CA GLU A 83 3.67 -0.19 22.52
C GLU A 83 4.36 -1.34 21.77
N ARG A 84 3.87 -1.71 20.57
CA ARG A 84 4.47 -2.77 19.73
C ARG A 84 5.60 -2.29 18.82
N ARG A 85 5.92 -0.98 18.83
CA ARG A 85 6.85 -0.35 17.87
C ARG A 85 8.22 -1.01 17.78
N PHE A 86 8.78 -1.40 18.92
CA PHE A 86 10.10 -2.04 19.00
C PHE A 86 10.04 -3.49 19.48
N GLN A 87 8.83 -4.05 19.58
CA GLN A 87 8.62 -5.44 19.97
C GLN A 87 8.70 -6.35 18.75
N PRO A 88 8.97 -7.66 18.92
CA PRO A 88 8.77 -8.64 17.87
C PRO A 88 7.35 -8.58 17.29
N PRO A 89 7.16 -8.85 15.98
CA PRO A 89 5.84 -8.84 15.37
C PRO A 89 4.96 -9.94 15.95
N GLU A 90 3.69 -9.60 16.19
CA GLU A 90 2.65 -10.55 16.63
C GLU A 90 1.75 -10.93 15.45
N PRO A 91 1.09 -12.10 15.45
CA PRO A 91 0.17 -12.47 14.39
C PRO A 91 -0.96 -11.45 14.16
N ALA A 92 -1.37 -11.28 12.92
CA ALA A 92 -2.53 -10.44 12.60
C ALA A 92 -3.81 -11.00 13.23
N ALA A 93 -4.65 -10.11 13.78
CA ALA A 93 -5.96 -10.50 14.28
C ALA A 93 -6.86 -11.00 13.12
N PRO A 94 -7.68 -12.02 13.35
CA PRO A 94 -8.65 -12.45 12.34
C PRO A 94 -9.69 -11.35 12.09
N TRP A 95 -10.20 -11.29 10.87
CA TRP A 95 -11.21 -10.33 10.46
C TRP A 95 -12.52 -11.04 10.07
N PRO A 96 -13.69 -10.51 10.48
CA PRO A 96 -14.97 -11.20 10.30
C PRO A 96 -15.50 -11.11 8.86
N ASP A 97 -15.24 -10.01 8.17
CA ASP A 97 -15.79 -9.71 6.84
C ASP A 97 -14.84 -10.11 5.70
N ILE A 98 -15.20 -9.83 4.45
CA ILE A 98 -14.27 -10.02 3.32
C ILE A 98 -13.32 -8.83 3.27
N ARG A 99 -12.03 -9.06 3.50
CA ARG A 99 -11.00 -8.03 3.37
C ARG A 99 -10.63 -7.83 1.91
N ASN A 100 -10.61 -6.57 1.49
CA ASN A 100 -10.21 -6.20 0.14
C ASN A 100 -8.68 -6.22 0.01
N ALA A 101 -8.14 -7.06 -0.86
CA ALA A 101 -6.71 -7.25 -1.11
C ALA A 101 -6.38 -6.97 -2.59
N THR A 102 -6.88 -5.84 -3.10
CA THR A 102 -6.76 -5.45 -4.52
C THR A 102 -5.76 -4.31 -4.73
N HIS A 103 -5.22 -3.74 -3.65
CA HIS A 103 -4.30 -2.61 -3.66
C HIS A 103 -3.11 -2.88 -2.77
N PHE A 104 -1.97 -2.30 -3.12
CA PHE A 104 -0.81 -2.30 -2.26
C PHE A 104 -1.11 -1.57 -0.95
N ALA A 105 -0.63 -2.15 0.15
CA ALA A 105 -0.66 -1.52 1.47
C ALA A 105 0.56 -0.58 1.63
N PRO A 106 0.53 0.33 2.64
CA PRO A 106 1.63 1.24 2.91
C PRO A 106 2.97 0.51 3.09
N VAL A 107 4.05 1.17 2.71
CA VAL A 107 5.42 0.67 2.91
C VAL A 107 5.96 1.11 4.26
N CYS A 108 7.00 0.42 4.74
CA CYS A 108 7.63 0.80 6.00
C CYS A 108 8.38 2.14 5.88
N PRO A 109 8.47 2.90 6.98
CA PRO A 109 9.12 4.21 6.96
C PRO A 109 10.59 4.12 6.55
N GLN A 110 10.98 4.91 5.56
CA GLN A 110 12.31 4.93 4.95
C GLN A 110 12.62 6.28 4.29
N SER A 111 13.88 6.72 4.42
CA SER A 111 14.32 8.05 3.97
C SER A 111 14.80 8.11 2.52
N ILE A 112 14.18 7.36 1.61
CA ILE A 112 14.56 7.35 0.18
C ILE A 112 14.44 8.75 -0.44
N VAL A 113 13.46 9.55 0.00
CA VAL A 113 13.14 10.86 -0.61
C VAL A 113 13.85 12.03 0.08
N GLU A 114 14.16 11.93 1.37
CA GLU A 114 14.72 13.05 2.17
C GLU A 114 16.24 13.24 2.03
N GLY A 115 16.93 12.33 1.35
CA GLY A 115 18.39 12.35 1.16
C GLY A 115 18.87 12.92 -0.17
N ARG A 116 18.08 13.72 -0.89
CA ARG A 116 18.49 14.25 -2.21
C ARG A 116 19.77 15.06 -2.12
N LEU A 117 20.87 14.49 -2.61
CA LEU A 117 21.82 15.26 -3.41
C LEU A 117 21.01 15.90 -4.55
N PRO A 118 21.28 17.15 -4.98
CA PRO A 118 20.54 17.77 -6.06
C PRO A 118 20.48 16.83 -7.26
N ASP A 119 19.31 16.68 -7.88
CA ASP A 119 19.05 15.79 -9.03
C ASP A 119 20.08 15.95 -10.18
N VAL A 120 20.84 17.04 -10.14
CA VAL A 120 21.93 17.43 -11.05
C VAL A 120 23.22 16.59 -10.87
N MET A 121 23.42 15.87 -9.76
CA MET A 121 24.65 15.11 -9.48
C MET A 121 24.53 13.60 -9.69
N LEU A 122 23.35 13.08 -10.04
CA LEU A 122 23.14 11.65 -10.24
C LEU A 122 23.00 11.32 -11.74
N PRO A 123 23.61 10.24 -12.23
CA PRO A 123 23.44 9.81 -13.61
C PRO A 123 21.96 9.56 -13.96
N VAL A 124 21.55 9.86 -15.20
CA VAL A 124 20.15 9.75 -15.67
C VAL A 124 19.53 8.36 -15.45
N TRP A 125 20.33 7.28 -15.55
CA TRP A 125 19.86 5.92 -15.27
C TRP A 125 19.52 5.70 -13.79
N PHE A 126 20.17 6.43 -12.89
CA PHE A 126 19.89 6.43 -11.46
C PHE A 126 18.62 7.24 -11.15
N THR A 127 18.41 8.39 -11.82
CA THR A 127 17.21 9.23 -11.61
C THR A 127 15.93 8.60 -12.17
N ASN A 128 15.98 7.97 -13.36
CA ASN A 128 14.82 7.26 -13.93
C ASN A 128 14.36 6.08 -13.05
N SER A 129 15.30 5.43 -12.35
CA SER A 129 14.98 4.37 -11.38
C SER A 129 14.32 4.95 -10.13
N ILE A 130 14.69 6.16 -9.71
CA ILE A 130 14.11 6.83 -8.54
C ILE A 130 12.65 7.21 -8.79
N ASP A 131 12.27 7.71 -9.97
CA ASP A 131 10.87 8.06 -10.24
C ASP A 131 9.94 6.84 -10.14
N VAL A 132 10.38 5.68 -10.66
CA VAL A 132 9.62 4.43 -10.55
C VAL A 132 9.51 3.99 -9.10
N VAL A 133 10.62 3.97 -8.36
CA VAL A 133 10.62 3.57 -6.93
C VAL A 133 9.82 4.55 -6.07
N SER A 134 9.89 5.85 -6.39
CA SER A 134 9.20 6.92 -5.68
C SER A 134 7.70 6.68 -5.63
N THR A 135 7.08 6.18 -6.71
CA THR A 135 5.64 5.88 -6.73
C THR A 135 5.21 4.80 -5.73
N TYR A 136 6.07 3.80 -5.46
CA TYR A 136 5.79 2.74 -4.50
C TYR A 136 6.15 3.10 -3.06
N VAL A 137 6.90 4.18 -2.84
CA VAL A 137 7.43 4.56 -1.53
C VAL A 137 6.79 5.85 -0.97
N GLN A 138 5.87 6.48 -1.71
CA GLN A 138 5.16 7.67 -1.22
C GLN A 138 4.30 7.39 0.01
N ASP A 139 3.56 6.28 0.01
CA ASP A 139 2.65 5.93 1.10
C ASP A 139 3.39 5.13 2.18
N GLN A 140 3.95 5.84 3.16
CA GLN A 140 4.71 5.25 4.26
C GLN A 140 3.91 5.27 5.56
N SER A 141 3.91 4.14 6.27
CA SER A 141 3.29 3.99 7.59
C SER A 141 4.08 3.00 8.43
N GLU A 142 4.05 3.15 9.75
CA GLU A 142 4.55 2.10 10.65
C GLU A 142 3.67 0.83 10.60
N ASP A 143 2.39 0.98 10.24
CA ASP A 143 1.55 -0.15 9.85
C ASP A 143 1.88 -0.55 8.40
N CYS A 144 2.93 -1.36 8.25
CA CYS A 144 3.47 -1.76 6.95
C CYS A 144 3.69 -3.28 6.79
N LEU A 145 3.28 -4.11 7.76
CA LEU A 145 3.56 -5.55 7.75
C LEU A 145 2.55 -6.33 6.89
N TYR A 146 2.72 -6.17 5.59
CA TYR A 146 1.83 -6.70 4.56
C TYR A 146 2.58 -7.60 3.54
N LEU A 147 1.83 -8.53 2.96
CA LEU A 147 2.25 -9.43 1.89
C LEU A 147 1.53 -9.09 0.60
N ASN A 148 2.19 -9.35 -0.51
CA ASN A 148 1.58 -9.43 -1.84
C ASN A 148 1.76 -10.85 -2.37
N ILE A 149 0.66 -11.48 -2.77
CA ILE A 149 0.60 -12.89 -3.16
C ILE A 149 0.15 -12.97 -4.61
N TYR A 150 0.89 -13.69 -5.43
CA TYR A 150 0.64 -13.91 -6.85
C TYR A 150 0.42 -15.42 -7.07
N VAL A 151 -0.79 -15.79 -7.45
CA VAL A 151 -1.22 -17.19 -7.59
C VAL A 151 -1.49 -17.49 -9.07
N PRO A 152 -0.79 -18.46 -9.68
CA PRO A 152 -1.09 -18.87 -11.05
C PRO A 152 -2.47 -19.56 -11.11
N THR A 153 -3.17 -19.39 -12.22
CA THR A 153 -4.51 -19.98 -12.43
C THR A 153 -4.48 -21.35 -13.10
N GLU A 154 -3.30 -21.85 -13.47
CA GLU A 154 -3.18 -23.17 -14.09
C GLU A 154 -3.58 -24.28 -13.11
N ASP A 155 -4.55 -25.10 -13.52
CA ASP A 155 -4.99 -26.28 -12.79
C ASP A 155 -3.84 -27.28 -12.57
N GLY A 156 -3.92 -28.09 -11.51
CA GLY A 156 -2.97 -29.18 -11.27
C GLY A 156 -2.61 -29.38 -9.79
N ASP A 157 -1.44 -29.98 -9.57
CA ASP A 157 -0.89 -30.28 -8.25
C ASP A 157 -0.65 -29.02 -7.39
N PRO A 158 -0.49 -29.17 -6.06
CA PRO A 158 -0.06 -28.08 -5.18
C PRO A 158 1.16 -27.36 -5.73
N LYS A 159 1.06 -26.03 -5.89
CA LYS A 159 2.12 -25.21 -6.45
C LYS A 159 3.19 -24.91 -5.41
N PRO A 160 4.49 -24.93 -5.76
CA PRO A 160 5.54 -24.52 -4.85
C PRO A 160 5.40 -23.03 -4.51
N VAL A 161 5.81 -22.66 -3.29
CA VAL A 161 5.75 -21.28 -2.79
C VAL A 161 7.15 -20.69 -2.78
N MET A 162 7.32 -19.56 -3.45
CA MET A 162 8.55 -18.79 -3.48
C MET A 162 8.33 -17.44 -2.78
N VAL A 163 9.09 -17.21 -1.72
CA VAL A 163 9.03 -15.97 -0.93
C VAL A 163 10.22 -15.09 -1.31
N PHE A 164 9.94 -13.88 -1.77
CA PHE A 164 10.93 -12.88 -2.14
C PHE A 164 11.04 -11.81 -1.05
N ILE A 165 12.23 -11.70 -0.48
CA ILE A 165 12.58 -10.70 0.52
C ILE A 165 13.42 -9.63 -0.18
N HIS A 166 12.94 -8.39 -0.21
CA HIS A 166 13.65 -7.31 -0.86
C HIS A 166 14.95 -6.95 -0.12
N GLY A 167 15.93 -6.47 -0.90
CA GLY A 167 17.17 -5.89 -0.37
C GLY A 167 16.99 -4.46 0.14
N GLY A 168 18.08 -3.69 0.15
CA GLY A 168 18.12 -2.31 0.65
C GLY A 168 18.77 -2.16 2.03
N SER A 169 19.72 -3.06 2.34
CA SER A 169 20.59 -2.96 3.53
C SER A 169 19.86 -2.80 4.87
N TYR A 170 18.62 -3.31 4.96
CA TYR A 170 17.71 -3.13 6.09
C TYR A 170 17.31 -1.67 6.39
N MET A 171 17.66 -0.71 5.53
CA MET A 171 17.36 0.71 5.72
C MET A 171 16.29 1.21 4.76
N GLU A 172 16.14 0.56 3.62
CA GLU A 172 15.28 0.95 2.51
C GLU A 172 14.78 -0.29 1.74
N GLY A 173 13.84 -0.08 0.83
CA GLY A 173 13.23 -1.11 0.00
C GLY A 173 11.76 -1.36 0.32
N THR A 174 11.10 -2.07 -0.59
CA THR A 174 9.68 -2.43 -0.47
C THR A 174 9.38 -3.68 -1.29
N GLY A 175 8.45 -4.51 -0.82
CA GLY A 175 7.90 -5.63 -1.59
C GLY A 175 6.96 -5.19 -2.70
N ASN A 176 6.41 -3.98 -2.62
CA ASN A 176 5.41 -3.46 -3.58
C ASN A 176 5.99 -3.19 -4.97
N MET A 177 7.30 -2.89 -5.07
CA MET A 177 7.95 -2.62 -6.35
C MET A 177 8.21 -3.87 -7.20
N PHE A 178 8.04 -5.07 -6.64
CA PHE A 178 8.33 -6.33 -7.30
C PHE A 178 7.03 -7.02 -7.76
N ASP A 179 6.73 -6.94 -9.05
CA ASP A 179 5.58 -7.65 -9.63
C ASP A 179 5.93 -9.13 -9.88
N GLY A 180 5.36 -10.02 -9.06
CA GLY A 180 5.53 -11.47 -9.16
C GLY A 180 4.73 -12.14 -10.28
N SER A 181 3.89 -11.41 -11.04
CA SER A 181 2.90 -12.02 -11.95
C SER A 181 3.52 -12.84 -13.08
N ILE A 182 4.54 -12.31 -13.75
CA ILE A 182 5.20 -13.02 -14.86
C ILE A 182 5.84 -14.31 -14.37
N LEU A 183 6.50 -14.25 -13.21
CA LEU A 183 7.18 -15.40 -12.63
C LEU A 183 6.19 -16.44 -12.10
N ALA A 184 5.09 -16.01 -11.49
CA ALA A 184 4.02 -16.90 -11.05
C ALA A 184 3.39 -17.65 -12.22
N SER A 185 3.05 -16.93 -13.29
CA SER A 185 2.44 -17.49 -14.51
C SER A 185 3.39 -18.42 -15.25
N TYR A 186 4.60 -17.96 -15.58
CA TYR A 186 5.57 -18.75 -16.36
C TYR A 186 6.15 -19.93 -15.59
N GLY A 187 6.46 -19.73 -14.31
CA GLY A 187 7.08 -20.75 -13.46
C GLY A 187 6.08 -21.71 -12.83
N ASN A 188 4.78 -21.44 -12.95
CA ASN A 188 3.71 -22.17 -12.26
C ASN A 188 3.97 -22.29 -10.75
N VAL A 189 4.39 -21.18 -10.12
CA VAL A 189 4.75 -21.09 -8.71
C VAL A 189 3.95 -19.97 -8.03
N ILE A 190 3.64 -20.12 -6.74
CA ILE A 190 3.07 -19.03 -5.95
C ILE A 190 4.22 -18.09 -5.55
N VAL A 191 4.14 -16.82 -5.93
CA VAL A 191 5.14 -15.82 -5.56
C VAL A 191 4.59 -14.95 -4.44
N ILE A 192 5.37 -14.75 -3.39
CA ILE A 192 5.04 -13.86 -2.28
C ILE A 192 6.11 -12.80 -2.16
N THR A 193 5.73 -11.53 -2.19
CA THR A 193 6.61 -10.42 -1.79
C THR A 193 6.10 -9.84 -0.47
N LEU A 194 6.98 -9.28 0.35
CA LEU A 194 6.61 -8.78 1.67
C LEU A 194 7.34 -7.50 2.04
N ASN A 195 6.73 -6.75 2.95
CA ASN A 195 7.36 -5.64 3.65
C ASN A 195 7.80 -6.10 5.05
N TYR A 196 8.98 -5.65 5.48
CA TYR A 196 9.50 -5.84 6.83
C TYR A 196 10.02 -4.51 7.38
N ARG A 197 10.03 -4.34 8.72
CA ARG A 197 10.47 -3.09 9.36
C ARG A 197 11.93 -2.79 9.00
N LEU A 198 12.19 -1.51 8.73
CA LEU A 198 13.49 -1.00 8.30
C LEU A 198 14.11 -0.09 9.37
N GLY A 199 15.41 0.13 9.25
CA GLY A 199 16.21 1.01 10.08
C GLY A 199 16.09 0.74 11.57
N VAL A 200 15.95 1.82 12.34
CA VAL A 200 15.82 1.74 13.80
C VAL A 200 14.54 1.03 14.24
N LEU A 201 13.49 1.06 13.42
CA LEU A 201 12.21 0.40 13.72
C LEU A 201 12.31 -1.12 13.55
N GLY A 202 13.20 -1.58 12.67
CA GLY A 202 13.50 -3.00 12.47
C GLY A 202 14.51 -3.56 13.48
N LYS A 203 15.21 -2.72 14.24
CA LYS A 203 16.23 -3.16 15.20
C LYS A 203 15.60 -3.38 16.58
N ASP A 204 15.52 -4.63 17.00
CA ASP A 204 15.11 -4.97 18.37
C ASP A 204 16.25 -4.60 19.36
N PRO A 205 16.01 -3.74 20.36
CA PRO A 205 17.01 -3.43 21.39
C PRO A 205 17.26 -4.59 22.36
N ALA A 206 16.38 -5.59 22.45
CA ALA A 206 16.48 -6.73 23.37
C ALA A 206 17.24 -7.94 22.80
N MET A 207 17.60 -7.94 21.51
CA MET A 207 18.25 -9.07 20.84
C MET A 207 19.57 -8.61 20.20
N SER A 208 20.59 -8.38 21.03
CA SER A 208 21.89 -7.81 20.63
C SER A 208 22.83 -8.75 19.86
N ASP A 209 22.53 -10.04 19.75
CA ASP A 209 23.55 -11.02 19.34
C ASP A 209 23.36 -11.65 17.95
N HIS A 210 22.23 -11.44 17.26
CA HIS A 210 22.02 -12.03 15.93
C HIS A 210 21.28 -11.10 14.97
N TYR A 211 22.04 -10.33 14.18
CA TYR A 211 21.56 -9.49 13.07
C TYR A 211 20.76 -10.26 11.99
N CYS A 212 20.80 -11.60 11.98
CA CYS A 212 20.13 -12.45 11.00
C CYS A 212 18.69 -12.84 11.40
N CYS A 213 18.26 -12.62 12.64
CA CYS A 213 17.04 -13.23 13.19
C CYS A 213 15.72 -12.51 12.83
N HIS A 214 15.74 -11.29 12.30
CA HIS A 214 14.50 -10.54 11.99
C HIS A 214 13.74 -11.09 10.77
N VAL A 215 14.47 -11.40 9.71
CA VAL A 215 13.90 -12.07 8.53
C VAL A 215 13.48 -13.50 8.87
N VAL A 216 14.23 -14.19 9.73
CA VAL A 216 13.91 -15.56 10.17
C VAL A 216 12.68 -15.60 11.05
N SER A 217 12.46 -14.62 11.95
CA SER A 217 11.19 -14.50 12.68
C SER A 217 10.03 -14.20 11.75
N CYS A 218 10.18 -13.29 10.78
CA CYS A 218 9.15 -13.07 9.76
C CYS A 218 8.86 -14.35 8.98
N LEU A 219 9.88 -15.11 8.56
CA LEU A 219 9.73 -16.40 7.88
C LEU A 219 9.10 -17.47 8.78
N PHE A 220 9.38 -17.46 10.09
CA PHE A 220 8.76 -18.38 11.05
C PHE A 220 7.27 -18.09 11.24
N PHE A 221 6.89 -16.81 11.33
CA PHE A 221 5.49 -16.40 11.34
C PHE A 221 4.81 -16.64 9.98
N LEU A 222 5.51 -16.41 8.86
CA LEU A 222 5.03 -16.73 7.53
C LEU A 222 4.81 -18.24 7.36
N TYR A 223 5.73 -19.06 7.87
CA TYR A 223 5.65 -20.52 7.88
C TYR A 223 4.48 -21.02 8.73
N LEU A 224 4.26 -20.45 9.92
CA LEU A 224 3.09 -20.73 10.77
C LEU A 224 1.78 -20.33 10.08
N CYS A 225 1.73 -19.17 9.40
CA CYS A 225 0.56 -18.74 8.63
C CYS A 225 0.30 -19.63 7.41
N LEU A 226 1.34 -20.02 6.67
CA LEU A 226 1.22 -20.82 5.43
C LEU A 226 0.91 -22.31 5.70
N LEU A 227 1.36 -22.87 6.83
CA LEU A 227 1.03 -24.25 7.22
C LEU A 227 -0.35 -24.44 7.85
N SER A 228 -1.03 -23.34 8.18
CA SER A 228 -2.40 -23.38 8.73
C SER A 228 -3.47 -23.33 7.64
N CYS A 229 -3.08 -23.50 6.36
CA CYS A 229 -3.94 -23.43 5.19
C CYS A 229 -4.10 -24.79 4.51
#